data_AF-A0A7K2HLU1-F1
#
_entry.id   AF-A0A7K2HLU1-F1
#
_cell.length_a   1.000
_cell.length_b   1.000
_cell.length_c   1.000
_cell.angle_alpha   90.00
_cell.angle_beta   90.00
_cell.angle_gamma   90.00
#
_symmetry.space_group_name_H-M   'P 1'
#
loop_
_entity.id
_entity.type
_entity.pdbx_description
1 polymer ?
#
loop_
_entity_poly.entity_id
_entity_poly.type
_entity_poly.pdbx_seq_one_letter_code
_entity_poly.pdbx_strand_id
1 'polypeptide(L)'
;MNTPFTGARHRGRHELPLSEFPAWGLEIMMGLYGPETVQHAAQQDPPSPGVSPRPADDLAELAPEETAPTSPCVQQPLSPLVLQLEAVNELVRYVERRIKRHHPS
;
A
#
# COMPACT_ATOMS: atom_id res chain seq x y z
N MET A 1 -8.81 -35.30 24.05
CA MET A 1 -9.00 -35.33 22.58
C MET A 1 -7.73 -34.82 21.94
N ASN A 2 -6.94 -35.71 21.33
CA ASN A 2 -5.71 -35.35 20.62
C ASN A 2 -6.06 -35.13 19.15
N THR A 3 -6.11 -33.88 18.71
CA THR A 3 -6.20 -33.56 17.28
C THR A 3 -4.78 -33.50 16.72
N PRO A 4 -4.39 -34.39 15.78
CA PRO A 4 -3.09 -34.24 15.13
C PRO A 4 -3.16 -32.99 14.25
N PHE A 5 -2.29 -32.02 14.53
CA PHE A 5 -2.08 -30.86 13.67
C PHE A 5 -1.36 -31.34 12.40
N THR A 6 -2.13 -31.85 11.43
CA THR A 6 -1.67 -32.00 10.05
C THR A 6 -1.54 -30.59 9.48
N GLY A 7 -0.43 -29.94 9.82
CA GLY A 7 0.04 -28.74 9.14
C GLY A 7 0.35 -29.10 7.70
N ALA A 8 -0.67 -29.01 6.85
CA ALA A 8 -0.49 -28.88 5.41
C ALA A 8 0.46 -27.71 5.22
N ARG A 9 1.70 -28.01 4.84
CA ARG A 9 2.69 -27.01 4.47
C ARG A 9 2.12 -26.28 3.25
N HIS A 10 1.50 -25.13 3.47
CA HIS A 10 1.21 -24.16 2.41
C HIS A 10 2.55 -23.56 1.97
N ARG A 11 3.32 -24.36 1.23
CA ARG A 11 4.61 -23.99 0.64
C ARG A 11 4.46 -23.61 -0.82
N GLY A 12 3.34 -23.00 -1.17
CA GLY A 12 3.02 -22.70 -2.55
C GLY A 12 2.22 -21.41 -2.65
N ARG A 13 2.76 -20.49 -3.47
CA ARG A 13 2.00 -19.50 -4.23
C ARG A 13 1.72 -18.16 -3.53
N HIS A 14 2.77 -17.45 -3.10
CA HIS A 14 2.63 -16.01 -2.82
C HIS A 14 3.91 -15.17 -2.96
N GLU A 15 4.85 -15.58 -3.81
CA GLU A 15 5.98 -14.70 -4.16
C GLU A 15 5.61 -14.02 -5.48
N LEU A 16 5.00 -12.83 -5.37
CA LEU A 16 4.81 -11.95 -6.52
C LEU A 16 6.19 -11.54 -7.03
N PRO A 17 6.38 -11.35 -8.35
CA PRO A 17 7.63 -10.81 -8.87
C PRO A 17 7.87 -9.41 -8.29
N LEU A 18 9.13 -9.04 -8.12
CA LEU A 18 9.50 -7.75 -7.53
C LEU A 18 8.98 -6.56 -8.35
N SER A 19 8.73 -6.77 -9.65
CA SER A 19 8.11 -5.77 -10.53
C SER A 19 6.66 -5.41 -10.17
N GLU A 20 5.95 -6.29 -9.45
CA GLU A 20 4.56 -6.05 -9.04
C GLU A 20 4.46 -5.33 -7.69
N PHE A 21 5.57 -5.18 -6.96
CA PHE A 21 5.56 -4.45 -5.70
C PHE A 21 5.49 -2.95 -5.93
N PRO A 22 4.71 -2.23 -5.11
CA PRO A 22 4.74 -0.77 -5.12
C PRO A 22 6.12 -0.26 -4.65
N ALA A 23 6.49 0.97 -5.03
CA ALA A 23 7.79 1.57 -4.73
C ALA A 23 8.17 1.50 -3.23
N TRP A 24 7.23 1.80 -2.33
CA TRP A 24 7.45 1.73 -0.88
C TRP A 24 7.76 0.29 -0.40
N GLY A 25 7.23 -0.73 -1.08
CA GLY A 25 7.52 -2.13 -0.75
C GLY A 25 8.94 -2.52 -1.15
N LEU A 26 9.41 -2.04 -2.30
CA LEU A 26 10.79 -2.20 -2.74
C LEU A 26 11.77 -1.51 -1.78
N GLU A 27 11.45 -0.32 -1.31
CA GLU A 27 12.25 0.41 -0.32
C GLU A 27 12.39 -0.36 1.00
N ILE A 28 11.31 -0.98 1.48
CA ILE A 28 11.35 -1.83 2.68
C ILE A 28 12.24 -3.06 2.43
N MET A 29 12.05 -3.76 1.31
CA MET A 29 12.87 -4.93 0.99
C MET A 29 14.35 -4.56 0.84
N MET A 30 14.64 -3.39 0.28
CA MET A 30 15.99 -2.85 0.17
C MET A 30 16.59 -2.54 1.55
N GLY A 31 15.80 -2.03 2.48
CA GLY A 31 16.22 -1.84 3.88
C GLY A 31 16.46 -3.14 4.65
N LEU A 32 15.74 -4.23 4.32
CA LEU A 32 15.84 -5.52 5.01
C LEU A 32 16.94 -6.43 4.43
N TYR A 33 17.07 -6.49 3.11
CA TYR A 33 17.94 -7.44 2.40
C TYR A 33 19.12 -6.77 1.68
N GLY A 34 19.12 -5.44 1.57
CA GLY A 34 20.12 -4.66 0.83
C GLY A 34 19.73 -4.40 -0.63
N PRO A 35 20.14 -3.25 -1.20
CA PRO A 35 19.82 -2.86 -2.58
C PRO A 35 20.30 -3.87 -3.62
N GLU A 36 21.49 -4.42 -3.42
CA GLU A 36 22.14 -5.35 -4.35
C GLU A 36 21.34 -6.66 -4.43
N THR A 37 20.85 -7.15 -3.29
CA THR A 37 20.06 -8.38 -3.20
C THR A 37 18.72 -8.23 -3.91
N VAL A 38 18.03 -7.11 -3.70
CA VAL A 38 16.73 -6.84 -4.34
C VAL A 38 16.90 -6.65 -5.84
N GLN A 39 17.93 -5.93 -6.29
CA GLN A 39 18.22 -5.77 -7.72
C GLN A 39 18.57 -7.09 -8.40
N HIS A 40 19.35 -7.94 -7.73
CA HIS A 40 19.71 -9.25 -8.26
C HIS A 40 18.48 -10.15 -8.38
N ALA A 41 17.60 -10.16 -7.38
CA ALA A 41 16.34 -10.89 -7.43
C ALA A 41 15.40 -10.37 -8.54
N ALA A 42 15.34 -9.05 -8.75
CA ALA A 42 14.51 -8.46 -9.80
C ALA A 42 15.01 -8.80 -11.22
N GLN A 43 16.30 -9.05 -11.39
CA GLN A 43 16.89 -9.52 -12.65
C GLN A 43 16.65 -11.01 -12.89
N GLN A 44 16.38 -11.78 -11.83
CA GLN A 44 16.09 -13.21 -11.92
C GLN A 44 14.61 -13.50 -12.18
N ASP A 45 13.73 -12.53 -11.92
CA ASP A 45 12.33 -12.62 -12.33
C ASP A 45 12.24 -12.66 -13.86
N PRO A 46 11.64 -13.71 -14.45
CA PRO A 46 11.47 -13.78 -15.89
C PRO A 46 10.60 -12.59 -16.34
N PRO A 47 10.91 -11.94 -17.47
CA PRO A 47 10.09 -10.85 -17.98
C PRO A 47 8.67 -11.38 -18.21
N SER A 48 7.71 -10.86 -17.43
CA SER A 48 6.30 -11.12 -17.65
C SER A 48 5.93 -10.64 -19.07
N PRO A 49 5.46 -11.53 -19.97
CA PRO A 49 5.06 -11.11 -21.30
C PRO A 49 3.73 -10.35 -21.20
N GLY A 50 3.82 -9.02 -21.11
CA GLY A 50 2.73 -8.14 -21.49
C GLY A 50 2.10 -7.34 -20.37
N VAL A 51 2.75 -6.24 -19.98
CA VAL A 51 2.02 -4.98 -19.76
C VAL A 51 2.79 -3.90 -20.50
N SER A 52 2.40 -3.70 -21.76
CA SER A 52 2.75 -2.51 -22.53
C SER A 52 2.09 -1.30 -21.87
N PRO A 53 2.81 -0.22 -21.53
CA PRO A 53 2.18 1.03 -21.13
C PRO A 53 1.54 1.65 -22.37
N ARG A 54 0.23 1.42 -22.55
CA ARG A 54 -0.53 2.19 -23.54
C ARG A 54 -0.63 3.65 -23.06
N PRO A 55 -0.25 4.64 -23.88
CA PRO A 55 -0.61 6.02 -23.64
C PRO A 55 -2.11 6.16 -23.87
N ALA A 56 -2.83 6.67 -22.86
CA ALA A 56 -4.23 7.02 -22.97
C ALA A 56 -4.34 8.44 -23.56
N ASP A 57 -4.20 8.53 -24.89
CA ASP A 57 -4.77 9.63 -25.66
C ASP A 57 -6.07 9.13 -26.29
N ASP A 58 -7.18 9.76 -25.90
CA ASP A 58 -8.34 10.18 -26.70
C ASP A 58 -9.64 10.12 -25.89
N LEU A 59 -9.99 11.28 -25.31
CA LEU A 59 -11.36 11.77 -25.41
C LEU A 59 -11.29 13.30 -25.28
N ALA A 60 -11.18 13.91 -26.46
CA ALA A 60 -11.57 15.28 -26.68
C ALA A 60 -13.01 15.52 -26.20
N GLU A 61 -13.28 16.79 -25.96
CA GLU A 61 -14.52 17.47 -26.37
C GLU A 61 -15.44 17.99 -25.23
N LEU A 62 -15.34 19.32 -25.06
CA LEU A 62 -16.34 20.29 -24.63
C LEU A 62 -16.65 20.45 -23.13
N ALA A 63 -16.09 21.51 -22.55
CA ALA A 63 -16.86 22.38 -21.65
C ALA A 63 -17.96 23.10 -22.47
N PRO A 64 -19.13 23.45 -21.88
CA PRO A 64 -19.22 24.71 -21.13
C PRO A 64 -20.21 24.73 -19.93
N GLU A 65 -19.98 25.69 -19.02
CA GLU A 65 -20.97 26.43 -18.17
C GLU A 65 -21.93 25.65 -17.24
N GLU A 66 -22.52 26.15 -16.16
CA GLU A 66 -22.46 27.29 -15.24
C GLU A 66 -23.47 26.88 -14.12
N THR A 67 -23.46 27.56 -12.97
CA THR A 67 -24.49 27.60 -11.89
C THR A 67 -24.28 26.72 -10.63
N ALA A 68 -23.94 27.42 -9.55
CA ALA A 68 -24.03 26.99 -8.14
C ALA A 68 -25.49 27.06 -7.62
N PRO A 69 -25.81 26.95 -6.31
CA PRO A 69 -25.28 26.15 -5.20
C PRO A 69 -26.41 25.35 -4.50
N THR A 70 -26.25 24.05 -4.23
CA THR A 70 -27.13 23.35 -3.25
C THR A 70 -26.35 22.27 -2.50
N SER A 71 -26.00 22.59 -1.26
CA SER A 71 -25.68 21.58 -0.25
C SER A 71 -26.88 20.64 -0.08
N PRO A 72 -26.63 19.33 -0.10
CA PRO A 72 -26.92 18.53 1.07
C PRO A 72 -25.59 18.08 1.66
N CYS A 73 -25.42 18.36 2.96
CA CYS A 73 -24.37 17.78 3.79
C CYS A 73 -24.59 16.27 3.86
N VAL A 74 -24.18 15.57 2.82
CA VAL A 74 -23.89 14.14 2.89
C VAL A 74 -22.49 14.10 3.46
N GLN A 75 -22.37 13.75 4.75
CA GLN A 75 -21.07 13.36 5.30
C GLN A 75 -20.58 12.22 4.42
N GLN A 76 -19.73 12.55 3.45
CA GLN A 76 -19.03 11.56 2.66
C GLN A 76 -18.39 10.62 3.67
N PRO A 77 -18.66 9.30 3.62
CA PRO A 77 -17.95 8.37 4.47
C PRO A 77 -16.46 8.64 4.21
N LEU A 78 -15.74 9.03 5.27
CA LEU A 78 -14.32 9.38 5.20
C LEU A 78 -13.66 8.32 4.34
N SER A 79 -13.08 8.75 3.21
CA SER A 79 -12.47 7.81 2.28
C SER A 79 -11.54 6.88 3.06
N PRO A 80 -11.45 5.58 2.74
CA PRO A 80 -10.65 4.63 3.52
C PRO A 80 -9.23 5.12 3.81
N LEU A 81 -8.67 5.92 2.91
CA LEU A 81 -7.37 6.56 3.05
C LEU A 81 -7.33 7.65 4.14
N VAL A 82 -8.38 8.46 4.28
CA VAL A 82 -8.48 9.47 5.35
C VAL A 82 -8.61 8.80 6.71
N LEU A 83 -9.39 7.72 6.81
CA LEU A 83 -9.50 6.94 8.05
C LEU A 83 -8.16 6.33 8.48
N GLN A 84 -7.41 5.80 7.52
CA GLN A 84 -6.06 5.27 7.77
C GLN A 84 -5.11 6.39 8.24
N LEU A 85 -5.19 7.58 7.64
CA LEU A 85 -4.36 8.72 8.03
C LEU A 85 -4.66 9.18 9.46
N GLU A 86 -5.93 9.21 9.86
CA GLU A 86 -6.34 9.51 11.23
C GLU A 86 -5.85 8.45 12.23
N ALA A 87 -5.94 7.16 11.86
CA ALA A 87 -5.45 6.07 12.70
C ALA A 87 -3.92 6.16 12.91
N VAL A 88 -3.16 6.51 11.87
CA VAL A 88 -1.71 6.74 11.95
C VAL A 88 -1.41 7.93 12.87
N ASN A 89 -2.15 9.04 12.73
CA ASN A 89 -1.98 10.20 13.61
C ASN A 89 -2.25 9.85 15.09
N GLU A 90 -3.29 9.07 15.37
CA GLU A 90 -3.58 8.63 16.74
C GLU A 90 -2.52 7.67 17.28
N LEU A 91 -1.96 6.79 16.44
CA LEU A 91 -0.86 5.91 16.82
C LEU A 91 0.38 6.72 17.23
N VAL A 92 0.76 7.75 16.47
CA VAL A 92 1.88 8.63 16.81
C VAL A 92 1.65 9.31 18.16
N ARG A 93 0.47 9.91 18.38
CA ARG A 93 0.11 10.52 19.67
C ARG A 93 0.13 9.51 20.82
N TYR A 94 -0.27 8.27 20.57
CA TYR A 94 -0.23 7.23 21.58
C TYR A 94 1.21 6.87 21.96
N VAL A 95 2.09 6.69 20.96
CA VAL A 95 3.50 6.36 21.18
C VAL A 95 4.19 7.49 21.95
N GLU A 96 3.99 8.74 21.57
CA GLU A 96 4.54 9.89 22.30
C GLU A 96 4.07 9.92 23.76
N ARG A 97 2.77 9.72 24.01
CA ARG A 97 2.22 9.62 25.37
C ARG A 97 2.79 8.43 26.12
N ARG A 98 3.11 7.34 25.44
CA ARG A 98 3.67 6.14 26.08
C ARG A 98 5.13 6.35 26.45
N ILE A 99 5.94 6.93 25.57
CA ILE A 99 7.33 7.28 25.85
C ILE A 99 7.41 8.27 27.02
N LYS A 100 6.62 9.35 26.99
CA LYS A 100 6.55 10.34 28.09
C LYS A 100 6.17 9.71 29.44
N ARG A 101 5.31 8.70 29.45
CA ARG A 101 4.94 7.98 30.68
C ARG A 101 6.05 7.07 31.20
N HIS A 102 6.90 6.54 30.32
CA HIS A 102 8.00 5.64 30.70
C HIS A 102 9.32 6.38 30.97
N HIS A 103 9.47 7.60 30.46
CA HIS A 103 10.57 8.52 30.78
C HIS A 103 10.02 9.86 31.31
N PRO A 104 9.46 9.89 32.53
CA PRO A 104 9.19 11.16 33.20
C PRO A 104 10.54 11.77 33.56
N SER A 105 10.90 12.86 32.89
CA SER A 105 12.10 13.64 33.22
C SER A 105 11.87 14.53 34.43
#